data_AF-A0A4D4JIN2-F1
#
_entry.id   AF-A0A4D4JIN2-F1
#
_cell.length_a   1.000
_cell.length_b   1.000
_cell.length_c   1.000
_cell.angle_alpha   90.00
_cell.angle_beta   90.00
_cell.angle_gamma   90.00
#
_symmetry.space_group_name_H-M   'P 1'
#
loop_
_entity.id
_entity.type
_entity.pdbx_description
1 polymer ?
#
loop_
_entity_poly.entity_id
_entity_poly.type
_entity_poly.pdbx_seq_one_letter_code
_entity_poly.pdbx_strand_id
1 'polypeptide(L)' 'MWWNFLGRGHEEIVAFRDDWQRERAGHGGGASARYGTFPAEWQHTLPAPELPNARLRSRG' A
#
# COMPACT_ATOMS: atom_id res chain seq x y z
N MET A 1 10.02 -6.44 3.47
CA MET A 1 8.80 -6.80 2.72
C MET A 1 7.70 -7.13 3.71
N TRP A 2 6.49 -6.64 3.47
CA TRP A 2 5.28 -6.97 4.23
C TRP A 2 4.06 -6.75 3.33
N TRP A 3 3.12 -7.70 3.33
CA TRP A 3 2.02 -7.74 2.37
C TRP A 3 2.55 -7.56 0.92
N ASN A 4 1.94 -6.67 0.13
CA ASN A 4 2.38 -6.31 -1.23
C ASN A 4 3.40 -5.17 -1.27
N PHE A 5 3.96 -4.75 -0.14
CA PHE A 5 4.93 -3.66 -0.07
C PHE A 5 6.37 -4.18 0.03
N LEU A 6 7.21 -3.67 -0.88
CA LEU A 6 8.65 -3.88 -0.89
C LEU A 6 9.34 -2.55 -0.60
N GLY A 7 10.02 -2.48 0.53
CA GLY A 7 10.80 -1.32 0.97
C GLY A 7 12.05 -1.79 1.69
N ARG A 8 13.03 -0.89 1.81
CA ARG A 8 14.34 -1.10 2.42
C ARG A 8 14.29 -1.10 3.95
N GLY A 9 13.20 -0.61 4.54
CA GLY A 9 13.00 -0.57 5.99
C GLY A 9 11.55 -0.37 6.41
N HIS A 10 11.32 -0.38 7.72
CA HIS A 10 9.97 -0.23 8.29
C HIS A 10 9.30 1.08 7.91
N GLU A 11 10.02 2.21 7.96
CA GLU A 11 9.46 3.53 7.65
C GLU A 11 8.92 3.61 6.22
N GLU A 12 9.62 3.01 5.26
CA GLU A 12 9.15 2.97 3.86
C GLU A 12 7.86 2.15 3.74
N ILE A 13 7.76 1.02 4.45
CA ILE A 13 6.54 0.21 4.46
C ILE A 13 5.36 0.97 5.11
N VAL A 14 5.62 1.72 6.19
CA VAL A 14 4.63 2.58 6.83
C VAL A 14 4.14 3.64 5.84
N ALA A 15 5.06 4.32 5.16
CA ALA A 15 4.73 5.33 4.16
C ALA A 15 3.92 4.74 2.99
N PHE A 16 4.34 3.59 2.44
CA PHE A 16 3.60 2.94 1.35
C PHE A 16 2.19 2.49 1.77
N ARG A 17 2.02 2.08 3.03
CA ARG A 17 0.71 1.76 3.58
C ARG A 17 -0.17 2.99 3.68
N ASP A 18 0.35 4.11 4.20
CA ASP A 18 -0.42 5.36 4.33
C ASP A 18 -0.83 5.92 2.96
N ASP A 19 0.11 5.95 2.02
CA ASP A 19 -0.13 6.40 0.63
C ASP A 19 -1.21 5.56 -0.04
N TRP A 20 -1.15 4.22 0.09
CA TRP A 20 -2.19 3.32 -0.44
C TRP A 20 -3.56 3.58 0.19
N GLN A 21 -3.60 3.73 1.52
CA GLN A 21 -4.85 3.99 2.23
C GLN A 21 -5.48 5.34 1.83
N ARG A 22 -4.64 6.36 1.57
CA ARG A 22 -5.08 7.67 1.10
C ARG A 22 -5.61 7.61 -0.33
N GLU A 23 -4.89 6.97 -1.23
CA GLU A 23 -5.27 6.86 -2.64
C GLU A 23 -6.57 6.06 -2.80
N ARG A 24 -6.71 4.96 -2.05
CA ARG A 24 -7.93 4.15 -2.10
C ARG A 24 -9.18 4.85 -1.55
N ALA A 25 -9.02 5.76 -0.57
CA ALA A 25 -10.12 6.55 -0.05
C ALA A 25 -10.70 7.50 -1.12
N GLY A 26 -9.89 7.85 -2.13
CA GLY A 26 -10.30 8.66 -3.29
C GLY A 26 -10.91 7.87 -4.47
N HIS A 27 -11.40 6.65 -4.26
CA HIS A 27 -11.96 5.74 -5.29
C HIS A 27 -10.93 5.01 -6.19
N GLY A 28 -9.68 4.89 -5.73
CA GLY A 28 -8.63 4.20 -6.48
C GLY A 28 -7.92 5.14 -7.45
N GLY A 29 -6.61 4.96 -7.57
CA GLY A 29 -5.77 5.80 -8.39
C GLY A 29 -6.24 5.90 -9.85
N GLY A 30 -5.98 7.05 -10.48
CA GLY A 30 -6.05 7.18 -11.94
C GLY A 30 -4.74 6.77 -12.62
N ALA A 31 -4.63 6.96 -13.93
CA ALA A 31 -3.45 6.56 -14.71
C ALA A 31 -2.13 7.22 -14.25
N SER A 32 -2.20 8.37 -13.57
CA SER A 32 -1.05 9.09 -12.99
C SER A 32 -0.80 8.77 -11.51
N ALA A 33 -1.63 7.93 -10.90
CA ALA A 33 -1.54 7.63 -9.49
C ALA A 33 -0.42 6.62 -9.20
N ARG A 34 0.08 6.62 -7.97
CA ARG A 34 1.27 5.85 -7.61
C ARG A 34 1.04 4.34 -7.73
N TYR A 35 -0.17 3.89 -7.42
CA TYR A 35 -0.55 2.48 -7.44
C TYR A 35 -1.33 2.10 -8.71
N GLY A 36 -1.42 3.02 -9.67
CA GLY A 36 -2.04 2.82 -10.97
C GLY A 36 -3.57 2.90 -10.93
N THR A 37 -4.16 2.57 -12.07
CA THR A 37 -5.61 2.65 -12.27
C THR A 37 -6.34 1.50 -11.58
N PHE A 38 -7.40 1.81 -10.85
CA PHE A 38 -8.29 0.78 -10.32
C PHE A 38 -9.07 0.10 -11.46
N PRO A 39 -9.02 -1.25 -11.60
CA PRO A 39 -9.72 -1.95 -12.67
C PRO A 39 -11.24 -1.76 -12.60
N ALA A 40 -11.88 -1.52 -13.74
CA ALA A 40 -13.32 -1.28 -13.81
C ALA A 40 -14.16 -2.53 -13.46
N GLU A 41 -13.55 -3.71 -13.57
CA GLU A 41 -14.14 -5.00 -13.26
C GLU A 41 -14.28 -5.25 -11.76
N TRP A 42 -13.60 -4.46 -10.92
CA TRP A 42 -13.56 -4.65 -9.48
C TRP A 42 -14.49 -3.65 -8.78
N GLN A 43 -15.08 -4.09 -7.66
CA GLN A 43 -16.06 -3.26 -6.92
C GLN A 43 -15.40 -2.36 -5.87
N HIS A 44 -14.29 -2.82 -5.28
CA HIS A 44 -13.54 -2.07 -4.27
C HIS A 44 -12.08 -2.49 -4.21
N THR A 45 -11.24 -1.62 -3.65
CA THR A 45 -9.84 -1.87 -3.36
C THR A 45 -9.65 -2.66 -2.07
N LEU A 46 -8.57 -3.44 -1.99
CA LEU A 46 -8.21 -4.16 -0.77
C LEU A 46 -7.52 -3.21 0.23
N PRO A 47 -8.03 -3.03 1.46
CA PRO A 47 -7.33 -2.26 2.48
C PRO A 47 -6.03 -2.96 2.85
N ALA A 48 -4.94 -2.19 2.97
CA ALA A 48 -3.71 -2.73 3.55
C ALA A 48 -3.97 -3.07 5.04
N PRO A 49 -3.56 -4.26 5.52
CA PRO A 49 -3.77 -4.65 6.92
C PRO A 49 -3.10 -3.70 7.91
N GLU A 50 -3.38 -3.84 9.22
CA GLU A 50 -2.60 -3.11 10.23
C GLU A 50 -1.16 -3.62 10.28
N LEU A 51 -0.23 -2.71 10.58
CA LEU A 51 1.16 -3.10 10.77
C LEU A 51 1.30 -3.94 12.04
N PRO A 52 2.18 -4.96 12.03
CA PRO A 52 2.49 -5.70 13.24
C PRO A 52 3.09 -4.75 14.30
N ASN A 53 2.85 -5.06 15.57
CA ASN A 53 3.43 -4.34 16.72
C ASN A 53 4.97 -4.45 16.83
N ALA A 54 5.63 -5.06 15.83
CA ALA A 54 7.06 -5.25 15.76
C ALA A 54 7.65 -4.50 14.55
N ARG A 55 8.85 -3.96 14.70
CA ARG A 55 9.55 -3.28 13.60
C ARG A 55 9.98 -4.28 12.54
N LEU A 56 9.55 -4.05 11.30
CA LEU A 56 9.94 -4.87 10.15
C LEU A 56 11.44 -4.72 9.88
N ARG A 57 12.13 -5.85 9.67
CA ARG A 57 13.55 -5.87 9.28
C ARG A 57 13.69 -6.16 7.79
N SER A 58 14.73 -5.59 7.18
CA SER A 58 15.13 -5.98 5.83
C SER A 58 15.45 -7.47 5.80
N ARG A 59 15.04 -8.14 4.71
CA ARG A 59 15.45 -9.50 4.42
C ARG A 59 16.58 -9.36 3.40
N GLY A 60 17.80 -9.58 3.87
CA GLY A 60 19.01 -9.60 3.05
C GLY A 60 19.00 -10.76 2.07
#